data_AF-A0A9N9IG88-F1
#
_entry.id   AF-A0A9N9IG88-F1
#
_cell.length_a   1.000
_cell.length_b   1.000
_cell.length_c   1.000
_cell.angle_alpha   90.00
_cell.angle_beta   90.00
_cell.angle_gamma   90.00
#
_symmetry.space_group_name_H-M   'P 1'
#
loop_
_entity.id
_entity.type
_entity.pdbx_description
1 polymer ?
#
loop_
_entity_poly.entity_id
_entity_poly.type
_entity_poly.pdbx_seq_one_letter_code
_entity_poly.pdbx_strand_id
1 'polypeptide(L)'
;TSIIEWKNNVNSLNVWINSNFKGPPDAILGVTDAFKKDTHPKKMNLGVGAYRDDNGKPYVLNAVRKAEQRIIQDKLDKEYLPITGLHSFTQEAALLAYGKDSEPLQEGLIAVTQSISGTGALRIGGVFLNRFYPYQKKIYFPTPTWGNHGAVFRDSGFEIAQYRYFDKNTNGLDFEGFMEDIR
;
A
#
# COMPACT_ATOMS: atom_id res chain seq x y z
N THR A 1 -25.48 -4.36 58.37
CA THR A 1 -24.25 -4.55 57.58
C THR A 1 -24.65 -4.78 56.13
N SER A 2 -24.93 -3.71 55.41
CA SER A 2 -25.43 -3.74 54.03
C SER A 2 -24.31 -3.32 53.09
N ILE A 3 -23.92 -4.23 52.20
CA ILE A 3 -22.94 -4.00 51.15
C ILE A 3 -23.60 -3.07 50.12
N ILE A 4 -22.92 -1.95 49.87
CA ILE A 4 -23.30 -0.87 48.97
C ILE A 4 -23.29 -1.37 47.52
N GLU A 5 -24.43 -1.29 46.83
CA GLU A 5 -24.51 -1.44 45.39
C GLU A 5 -23.72 -0.34 44.69
N TRP A 6 -22.59 -0.70 44.08
CA TRP A 6 -21.87 0.16 43.14
C TRP A 6 -22.63 0.18 41.80
N LYS A 7 -23.67 1.01 41.70
CA LYS A 7 -24.23 1.44 40.41
C LYS A 7 -23.22 2.36 39.73
N ASN A 8 -22.39 1.77 38.87
CA ASN A 8 -21.46 2.51 38.02
C ASN A 8 -22.21 3.21 36.89
N ASN A 9 -22.37 4.53 37.03
CA ASN A 9 -22.72 5.49 35.99
C ASN A 9 -21.60 5.57 34.93
N VAL A 10 -21.54 4.63 33.97
CA VAL A 10 -20.53 4.67 32.88
C VAL A 10 -21.10 5.17 31.54
N ASN A 11 -22.37 5.59 31.47
CA ASN A 11 -23.05 5.83 30.20
C ASN A 11 -23.11 7.29 29.71
N SER A 12 -22.55 8.29 30.41
CA SER A 12 -22.69 9.70 30.01
C SER A 12 -21.42 10.45 29.59
N LEU A 13 -20.24 9.82 29.57
CA LEU A 13 -18.97 10.52 29.31
C LEU A 13 -17.94 9.75 28.46
N ASN A 14 -18.36 8.69 27.77
CA ASN A 14 -17.42 7.93 26.95
C ASN A 14 -17.33 8.51 25.52
N VAL A 15 -16.45 9.50 25.35
CA VAL A 15 -16.17 10.20 24.07
C VAL A 15 -15.92 9.23 22.90
N TRP A 16 -15.41 8.04 23.22
CA TRP A 16 -15.03 7.00 22.27
C TRP A 16 -16.16 6.07 21.81
N ILE A 17 -17.24 5.92 22.61
CA ILE A 17 -18.31 4.95 22.32
C ILE A 17 -19.51 5.60 21.62
N ASN A 18 -19.76 6.89 21.91
CA ASN A 18 -20.90 7.61 21.32
C ASN A 18 -20.64 8.14 19.90
N SER A 19 -19.39 8.10 19.44
CA SER A 19 -19.06 8.35 18.03
C SER A 19 -19.24 7.05 17.25
N ASN A 20 -20.44 6.80 16.74
CA ASN A 20 -20.75 5.70 15.81
C ASN A 20 -20.06 5.87 14.44
N PHE A 21 -18.76 6.20 14.42
CA PHE A 21 -17.98 6.40 13.22
C PHE A 21 -17.50 5.05 12.69
N LYS A 22 -18.35 4.41 11.89
CA LYS A 22 -17.91 3.32 11.01
C LYS A 22 -17.36 3.95 9.74
N GLY A 23 -16.05 3.80 9.51
CA GLY A 23 -15.45 4.15 8.24
C GLY A 23 -16.13 3.37 7.09
N PRO A 24 -16.18 3.94 5.88
CA PRO A 24 -16.74 3.23 4.74
C PRO A 24 -15.95 1.93 4.51
N PRO A 25 -16.63 0.81 4.19
CA PRO A 25 -15.95 -0.44 3.90
C PRO A 25 -15.10 -0.30 2.63
N ASP A 26 -13.91 -0.89 2.64
CA ASP A 26 -13.08 -0.97 1.44
C ASP A 26 -13.77 -1.83 0.37
N ALA A 27 -13.91 -1.26 -0.84
CA ALA A 27 -14.67 -1.87 -1.92
C ALA A 27 -14.09 -3.24 -2.36
N ILE A 28 -12.78 -3.46 -2.22
CA ILE A 28 -12.12 -4.71 -2.62
C ILE A 28 -12.23 -5.76 -1.51
N LEU A 29 -12.08 -5.35 -0.24
CA LEU A 29 -12.19 -6.28 0.89
C LEU A 29 -13.61 -6.85 1.02
N GLY A 30 -14.64 -6.04 0.81
CA GLY A 30 -16.03 -6.48 0.88
C GLY A 30 -16.37 -7.61 -0.12
N VAL A 31 -15.82 -7.55 -1.34
CA VAL A 31 -16.01 -8.57 -2.38
C VAL A 31 -15.42 -9.92 -1.95
N THR A 32 -14.27 -9.89 -1.28
CA THR A 32 -13.62 -11.13 -0.80
C THR A 32 -14.43 -11.82 0.27
N ASP A 33 -15.04 -11.06 1.19
CA ASP A 33 -15.88 -11.63 2.24
C ASP A 33 -17.19 -12.18 1.68
N ALA A 34 -17.81 -11.49 0.72
CA ALA A 34 -18.97 -12.01 -0.01
C ALA A 34 -18.61 -13.32 -0.74
N PHE A 35 -17.48 -13.36 -1.45
CA PHE A 35 -16.98 -14.55 -2.11
C PHE A 35 -16.77 -15.73 -1.14
N LYS A 36 -16.25 -15.48 0.07
CA LYS A 36 -16.08 -16.54 1.08
C LYS A 36 -17.42 -17.11 1.53
N LYS A 37 -18.45 -16.27 1.70
CA LYS A 37 -19.81 -16.66 2.13
C LYS A 37 -20.62 -17.37 1.05
N ASP A 38 -20.32 -17.12 -0.22
CA ASP A 38 -20.97 -17.80 -1.34
C ASP A 38 -20.70 -19.32 -1.28
N THR A 39 -21.74 -20.14 -1.33
CA THR A 39 -21.65 -21.62 -1.26
C THR A 39 -21.62 -22.27 -2.63
N HIS A 40 -21.78 -21.50 -3.72
CA HIS A 40 -21.84 -22.05 -5.06
C HIS A 40 -20.49 -22.70 -5.45
N PRO A 41 -20.49 -23.96 -5.90
CA PRO A 41 -19.25 -24.74 -6.12
C PRO A 41 -18.38 -24.20 -7.25
N LYS A 42 -18.94 -23.40 -8.16
CA LYS A 42 -18.23 -22.76 -9.29
C LYS A 42 -17.97 -21.26 -9.08
N LYS A 43 -18.01 -20.76 -7.84
CA LYS A 43 -17.71 -19.36 -7.55
C LYS A 43 -16.28 -19.02 -7.97
N MET A 44 -16.08 -17.84 -8.55
CA MET A 44 -14.77 -17.32 -8.91
C MET A 44 -14.58 -15.92 -8.31
N ASN A 45 -13.39 -15.64 -7.78
CA ASN A 45 -13.05 -14.30 -7.28
C ASN A 45 -12.11 -13.63 -8.27
N LEU A 46 -12.63 -12.66 -9.02
CA LEU A 46 -11.87 -11.85 -9.98
C LEU A 46 -11.51 -10.46 -9.43
N GLY A 47 -11.84 -10.17 -8.17
CA GLY A 47 -11.62 -8.86 -7.54
C GLY A 47 -10.32 -8.75 -6.75
N VAL A 48 -9.74 -9.87 -6.33
CA VAL A 48 -8.51 -9.87 -5.52
C VAL A 48 -7.28 -9.80 -6.42
N GLY A 49 -6.50 -8.72 -6.31
CA GLY A 49 -5.23 -8.53 -7.00
C GLY A 49 -4.06 -9.33 -6.41
N ALA A 50 -4.28 -10.59 -6.04
CA ALA A 50 -3.23 -11.48 -5.54
C ALA A 50 -3.16 -12.72 -6.43
N TYR A 51 -1.96 -13.05 -6.87
CA TYR A 51 -1.72 -14.15 -7.81
C TYR A 51 -2.24 -15.50 -7.27
N ARG A 52 -2.74 -16.34 -8.18
CA ARG A 52 -3.26 -17.68 -7.93
C ARG A 52 -2.67 -18.66 -8.92
N ASP A 53 -2.52 -19.91 -8.50
CA ASP A 53 -2.18 -21.01 -9.40
C ASP A 53 -3.40 -21.44 -10.27
N ASP A 54 -3.18 -22.44 -11.13
CA ASP A 54 -4.22 -22.98 -12.03
C ASP A 54 -5.41 -23.60 -11.29
N ASN A 55 -5.27 -23.88 -9.98
CA ASN A 55 -6.34 -24.39 -9.11
C ASN A 55 -7.02 -23.28 -8.30
N GLY A 56 -6.71 -22.01 -8.57
CA GLY A 56 -7.25 -20.86 -7.86
C GLY A 56 -6.75 -20.71 -6.42
N LYS A 57 -5.61 -21.32 -6.05
CA LYS A 57 -5.02 -21.26 -4.71
C LYS A 57 -3.91 -20.21 -4.61
N PRO A 58 -3.67 -19.62 -3.43
CA PRO A 58 -2.51 -18.76 -3.21
C PRO A 58 -1.21 -19.48 -3.57
N TYR A 59 -0.35 -18.83 -4.33
CA TYR A 59 0.90 -19.42 -4.81
C TYR A 59 2.12 -18.79 -4.13
N VAL A 60 2.96 -19.63 -3.52
CA VAL A 60 4.23 -19.22 -2.91
C VAL A 60 5.36 -19.69 -3.82
N LEU A 61 6.17 -18.75 -4.29
CA LEU A 61 7.29 -19.03 -5.20
C LEU A 61 8.28 -20.03 -4.58
N ASN A 62 8.79 -20.96 -5.40
CA ASN A 62 9.83 -21.91 -4.96
C ASN A 62 11.09 -21.21 -4.43
N ALA A 63 11.46 -20.06 -5.01
CA ALA A 63 12.57 -19.25 -4.52
C ALA A 63 12.32 -18.72 -3.09
N VAL A 64 11.10 -18.28 -2.80
CA VAL A 64 10.70 -17.81 -1.46
C VAL A 64 10.79 -18.96 -0.45
N ARG A 65 10.26 -20.14 -0.79
CA ARG A 65 10.35 -21.33 0.09
C ARG A 65 11.79 -21.71 0.43
N LYS A 66 12.69 -21.67 -0.57
CA LYS A 66 14.11 -21.94 -0.36
C LYS A 66 14.77 -20.87 0.52
N ALA A 67 14.41 -19.60 0.36
CA ALA A 67 14.90 -18.51 1.19
C ALA A 67 14.44 -18.65 2.65
N GLU A 68 13.16 -18.98 2.89
CA GLU A 68 12.63 -19.24 4.23
C GLU A 68 13.38 -20.37 4.93
N GLN A 69 13.65 -21.48 4.24
CA GLN A 69 14.41 -22.60 4.78
C GLN A 69 15.83 -22.20 5.19
N ARG A 70 16.52 -21.42 4.35
CA ARG A 70 17.87 -20.90 4.66
C ARG A 70 17.86 -20.01 5.89
N ILE A 71 16.96 -19.03 5.94
CA ILE A 71 16.83 -18.10 7.07
C ILE A 71 16.59 -18.86 8.40
N ILE A 72 15.74 -19.88 8.38
CA ILE A 72 15.48 -20.73 9.57
C ILE A 72 16.73 -21.51 9.97
N GLN A 73 17.45 -22.06 9.00
CA GLN A 73 18.68 -22.84 9.23
C GLN A 73 19.81 -21.97 9.80
N ASP A 74 19.92 -20.73 9.34
CA ASP A 74 20.95 -19.78 9.75
C ASP A 74 20.77 -19.28 11.19
N LYS A 75 19.59 -19.48 11.79
CA LYS A 75 19.27 -19.14 13.20
C LYS A 75 19.65 -17.71 13.58
N LEU A 76 19.38 -16.77 12.68
CA LEU A 76 19.63 -15.34 12.88
C LEU A 76 18.84 -14.81 14.09
N ASP A 77 19.37 -13.77 14.74
CA ASP A 77 18.68 -13.04 15.79
C ASP A 77 17.45 -12.27 15.26
N LYS A 78 16.79 -11.51 16.15
CA LYS A 78 15.61 -10.70 15.83
C LYS A 78 15.77 -9.28 16.37
N GLU A 79 16.99 -8.78 16.39
CA GLU A 79 17.28 -7.43 16.85
C GLU A 79 16.67 -6.39 15.90
N TYR A 80 16.59 -5.15 16.40
CA TYR A 80 16.10 -4.04 15.60
C TYR A 80 17.00 -3.78 14.38
N LEU A 81 16.37 -3.57 13.23
CA LEU A 81 17.04 -3.02 12.05
C LEU A 81 17.33 -1.52 12.24
N PRO A 82 18.30 -0.97 11.49
CA PRO A 82 18.43 0.47 11.32
C PRO A 82 17.13 1.12 10.83
N ILE A 83 16.96 2.42 11.08
CA ILE A 83 15.75 3.18 10.68
C ILE A 83 15.47 3.06 9.18
N THR A 84 16.52 3.04 8.35
CA THR A 84 16.42 2.91 6.89
C THR A 84 16.26 1.47 6.40
N GLY A 85 16.23 0.49 7.31
CA GLY A 85 16.06 -0.92 7.02
C GLY A 85 17.35 -1.72 6.93
N LEU A 86 17.22 -2.94 6.42
CA LEU A 86 18.34 -3.85 6.23
C LEU A 86 19.18 -3.42 5.03
N HIS A 87 20.44 -3.08 5.24
CA HIS A 87 21.30 -2.50 4.21
C HIS A 87 21.42 -3.37 2.95
N SER A 88 21.67 -4.68 3.11
CA SER A 88 21.76 -5.62 1.98
C SER A 88 20.45 -5.67 1.18
N PHE A 89 19.29 -5.67 1.85
CA PHE A 89 18.01 -5.58 1.17
C PHE A 89 17.87 -4.28 0.38
N THR A 90 18.24 -3.13 0.95
CA THR A 90 18.13 -1.84 0.25
C THR A 90 19.04 -1.75 -0.97
N GLN A 91 20.24 -2.35 -0.92
CA GLN A 91 21.15 -2.41 -2.06
C GLN A 91 20.60 -3.28 -3.18
N GLU A 92 20.15 -4.50 -2.87
CA GLU A 92 19.57 -5.42 -3.85
C GLU A 92 18.25 -4.88 -4.43
N ALA A 93 17.44 -4.17 -3.62
CA ALA A 93 16.24 -3.50 -4.09
C ALA A 93 16.55 -2.37 -5.08
N ALA A 94 17.60 -1.57 -4.82
CA ALA A 94 18.06 -0.55 -5.76
C ALA A 94 18.54 -1.18 -7.07
N LEU A 95 19.33 -2.25 -6.98
CA LEU A 95 19.85 -2.99 -8.12
C LEU A 95 18.72 -3.59 -8.98
N LEU A 96 17.70 -4.17 -8.34
CA LEU A 96 16.52 -4.71 -9.02
C LEU A 96 15.72 -3.61 -9.73
N ALA A 97 15.57 -2.44 -9.12
CA ALA A 97 14.75 -1.35 -9.65
C ALA A 97 15.42 -0.58 -10.80
N TYR A 98 16.72 -0.33 -10.70
CA TYR A 98 17.44 0.53 -11.64
C TYR A 98 18.35 -0.25 -12.61
N GLY A 99 18.74 -1.48 -12.26
CA GLY A 99 19.73 -2.25 -13.01
C GLY A 99 21.17 -1.81 -12.70
N LYS A 100 22.11 -2.76 -12.81
CA LYS A 100 23.55 -2.54 -12.49
C LYS A 100 24.23 -1.46 -13.34
N ASP A 101 23.71 -1.23 -14.54
CA ASP A 101 24.29 -0.32 -15.53
C ASP A 101 23.67 1.09 -15.44
N SER A 102 22.85 1.36 -14.41
CA SER A 102 22.26 2.67 -14.17
C SER A 102 23.31 3.67 -13.68
N GLU A 103 23.52 4.74 -14.44
CA GLU A 103 24.44 5.83 -14.09
C GLU A 103 24.11 6.46 -12.72
N PRO A 104 22.85 6.84 -12.38
CA PRO A 104 22.52 7.32 -11.05
C PRO A 104 22.85 6.34 -9.92
N LEU A 105 22.76 5.03 -10.17
CA LEU A 105 23.15 4.01 -9.20
C LEU A 105 24.67 3.96 -9.03
N GLN A 106 25.43 3.98 -10.13
CA GLN A 106 26.89 3.95 -10.13
C GLN A 106 27.51 5.21 -9.51
N GLU A 107 26.87 6.36 -9.69
CA GLU A 107 27.30 7.65 -9.12
C GLU A 107 26.84 7.84 -7.67
N GLY A 108 26.08 6.91 -7.08
CA GLY A 108 25.62 7.01 -5.70
C GLY A 108 24.54 8.09 -5.48
N LEU A 109 23.77 8.44 -6.51
CA LEU A 109 22.72 9.46 -6.46
C LEU A 109 21.36 8.93 -5.98
N ILE A 110 21.27 7.64 -5.66
CA ILE A 110 20.01 6.99 -5.27
C ILE A 110 19.99 6.80 -3.74
N ALA A 111 19.02 7.44 -3.08
CA ALA A 111 18.70 7.20 -1.68
C ALA A 111 17.59 6.15 -1.56
N VAL A 112 17.81 5.11 -0.74
CA VAL A 112 16.85 4.02 -0.53
C VAL A 112 16.58 3.81 0.96
N THR A 113 15.30 3.61 1.30
CA THR A 113 14.85 3.23 2.64
C THR A 113 13.83 2.11 2.52
N GLN A 114 13.93 1.09 3.37
CA GLN A 114 12.94 0.04 3.47
C GLN A 114 11.62 0.58 4.03
N SER A 115 10.49 0.08 3.55
CA SER A 115 9.16 0.50 3.96
C SER A 115 8.22 -0.70 4.19
N ILE A 116 7.04 -0.41 4.74
CA ILE A 116 5.95 -1.39 4.82
C ILE A 116 5.27 -1.51 3.45
N SER A 117 5.91 -2.29 2.57
CA SER A 117 5.47 -2.50 1.18
C SER A 117 5.26 -1.17 0.42
N GLY A 118 4.52 -1.22 -0.69
CA GLY A 118 4.25 -0.06 -1.54
C GLY A 118 3.45 1.04 -0.85
N THR A 119 2.43 0.71 -0.06
CA THR A 119 1.62 1.73 0.66
C THR A 119 2.45 2.50 1.68
N GLY A 120 3.32 1.81 2.43
CA GLY A 120 4.26 2.47 3.33
C GLY A 120 5.28 3.34 2.59
N ALA A 121 5.78 2.88 1.43
CA ALA A 121 6.69 3.66 0.59
C ALA A 121 6.03 4.98 0.12
N LEU A 122 4.81 4.89 -0.42
CA LEU A 122 4.05 6.05 -0.87
C LEU A 122 3.77 7.02 0.29
N ARG A 123 3.46 6.51 1.49
CA ARG A 123 3.24 7.34 2.67
C ARG A 123 4.51 8.08 3.11
N ILE A 124 5.65 7.37 3.19
CA ILE A 124 6.94 7.98 3.54
C ILE A 124 7.31 9.04 2.50
N GLY A 125 7.21 8.71 1.21
CA GLY A 125 7.48 9.63 0.10
C GLY A 125 6.56 10.86 0.11
N GLY A 126 5.27 10.67 0.34
CA GLY A 126 4.30 11.76 0.47
C GLY A 126 4.66 12.71 1.62
N VAL A 127 4.91 12.19 2.82
CA VAL A 127 5.30 13.02 3.97
C VAL A 127 6.66 13.71 3.74
N PHE A 128 7.61 13.02 3.11
CA PHE A 128 8.91 13.60 2.76
C PHE A 128 8.76 14.78 1.79
N LEU A 129 8.02 14.59 0.68
CA LEU A 129 7.76 15.66 -0.28
C LEU A 129 6.96 16.81 0.34
N ASN A 130 5.97 16.53 1.17
CA ASN A 130 5.25 17.59 1.87
C ASN A 130 6.19 18.39 2.78
N ARG A 131 7.12 17.74 3.48
CA ARG A 131 8.05 18.43 4.37
C ARG A 131 9.12 19.24 3.64
N PHE A 132 9.68 18.71 2.56
CA PHE A 132 10.94 19.22 2.00
C PHE A 132 10.83 19.82 0.59
N TYR A 133 9.80 19.49 -0.19
CA TYR A 133 9.63 20.06 -1.54
C TYR A 133 9.15 21.52 -1.42
N PRO A 134 9.89 22.55 -1.83
CA PRO A 134 9.55 23.94 -1.48
C PRO A 134 8.39 24.51 -2.31
N TYR A 135 7.95 23.81 -3.36
CA TYR A 135 6.92 24.27 -4.29
C TYR A 135 5.52 23.78 -3.92
N GLN A 136 4.58 23.95 -4.85
CA GLN A 136 3.16 23.67 -4.65
C GLN A 136 2.90 22.21 -4.24
N LYS A 137 2.04 22.05 -3.22
CA LYS A 137 1.64 20.74 -2.67
C LYS A 137 0.50 20.12 -3.47
N LYS A 138 0.69 20.00 -4.77
CA LYS A 138 -0.28 19.43 -5.69
C LYS A 138 0.30 18.18 -6.34
N ILE A 139 -0.43 17.07 -6.28
CA ILE A 139 -0.04 15.82 -6.94
C ILE A 139 -1.05 15.46 -8.02
N TYR A 140 -0.53 15.02 -9.16
CA TYR A 140 -1.32 14.69 -10.34
C TYR A 140 -1.35 13.18 -10.53
N PHE A 141 -2.55 12.60 -10.65
CA PHE A 141 -2.74 11.18 -10.92
C PHE A 141 -3.40 10.93 -12.27
N PRO A 142 -3.11 9.78 -12.92
CA PRO A 142 -3.84 9.38 -14.12
C PRO A 142 -5.31 9.13 -13.79
N THR A 143 -6.18 9.31 -14.79
CA THR A 143 -7.60 8.96 -14.70
C THR A 143 -7.86 7.65 -15.49
N PRO A 144 -8.17 6.52 -14.82
CA PRO A 144 -8.19 6.29 -13.37
C PRO A 144 -6.79 5.99 -12.79
N THR A 145 -6.72 5.88 -11.45
CA THR A 145 -5.53 5.46 -10.70
C THR A 145 -5.89 4.40 -9.64
N TRP A 146 -4.90 3.83 -8.93
CA TRP A 146 -5.17 2.91 -7.83
C TRP A 146 -5.95 3.63 -6.70
N GLY A 147 -7.04 3.02 -6.25
CA GLY A 147 -8.04 3.70 -5.39
C GLY A 147 -7.47 4.31 -4.10
N ASN A 148 -6.38 3.76 -3.56
CA ASN A 148 -5.77 4.25 -2.33
C ASN A 148 -4.78 5.42 -2.54
N HIS A 149 -4.36 5.74 -3.77
CA HIS A 149 -3.44 6.85 -4.04
C HIS A 149 -3.99 8.20 -3.53
N GLY A 150 -5.26 8.48 -3.82
CA GLY A 150 -5.90 9.73 -3.40
C GLY A 150 -5.95 9.91 -1.88
N ALA A 151 -6.21 8.83 -1.13
CA ALA A 151 -6.23 8.85 0.33
C ALA A 151 -4.82 9.07 0.91
N VAL A 152 -3.85 8.25 0.47
CA VAL A 152 -2.45 8.32 0.96
C VAL A 152 -1.87 9.73 0.80
N PHE A 153 -2.07 10.37 -0.35
CA PHE A 153 -1.47 11.68 -0.61
C PHE A 153 -2.27 12.85 -0.01
N ARG A 154 -3.59 12.76 0.05
CA ARG A 154 -4.40 13.74 0.78
C ARG A 154 -4.05 13.76 2.26
N ASP A 155 -3.93 12.58 2.87
CA ASP A 155 -3.50 12.45 4.27
C ASP A 155 -2.04 12.87 4.46
N SER A 156 -1.26 12.95 3.38
CA SER A 156 0.11 13.45 3.39
C SER A 156 0.20 14.97 3.20
N GLY A 157 -0.94 15.65 2.98
CA GLY A 157 -1.03 17.10 2.85
C GLY A 157 -1.06 17.63 1.42
N PHE A 158 -1.35 16.80 0.42
CA PHE A 158 -1.43 17.21 -0.98
C PHE A 158 -2.85 17.49 -1.45
N GLU A 159 -3.00 18.53 -2.27
CA GLU A 159 -4.13 18.67 -3.19
C GLU A 159 -4.01 17.62 -4.30
N ILE A 160 -5.11 16.93 -4.57
CA ILE A 160 -5.17 15.92 -5.63
C ILE A 160 -5.70 16.56 -6.92
N ALA A 161 -4.94 16.43 -8.00
CA ALA A 161 -5.37 16.69 -9.36
C ALA A 161 -5.25 15.45 -10.23
N GLN A 162 -5.83 15.54 -11.43
CA GLN A 162 -5.92 14.44 -12.37
C GLN A 162 -5.52 14.87 -13.76
N TYR A 163 -5.01 13.91 -14.54
CA TYR A 163 -4.77 14.05 -15.98
C TYR A 163 -5.39 12.85 -16.73
N ARG A 164 -5.70 13.05 -18.01
CA ARG A 164 -6.25 12.03 -18.91
C ARG A 164 -5.24 10.91 -19.15
N TYR A 165 -5.74 9.66 -19.13
CA TYR A 165 -4.89 8.49 -19.29
C TYR A 165 -5.59 7.32 -19.97
N PHE A 166 -6.73 6.84 -19.45
CA PHE A 166 -7.43 5.70 -20.06
C PHE A 166 -8.55 6.15 -21.00
N ASP A 167 -8.48 5.73 -22.25
CA ASP A 167 -9.56 5.91 -23.22
C ASP A 167 -10.51 4.70 -23.21
N LYS A 168 -11.78 4.95 -22.88
CA LYS A 168 -12.83 3.92 -22.81
C LYS A 168 -13.25 3.41 -24.19
N ASN A 169 -13.03 4.17 -25.26
CA ASN A 169 -13.42 3.76 -26.62
C ASN A 169 -12.41 2.77 -27.20
N THR A 170 -11.12 2.99 -26.96
CA THR A 170 -10.03 2.13 -27.45
C THR A 170 -9.57 1.08 -26.44
N ASN A 171 -9.98 1.20 -25.17
CA ASN A 171 -9.40 0.44 -24.04
C ASN A 171 -7.88 0.60 -23.94
N GLY A 172 -7.36 1.76 -24.37
CA GLY A 172 -5.94 2.06 -24.44
C GLY A 172 -5.56 3.35 -23.72
N LEU A 173 -4.38 3.87 -24.06
CA LEU A 173 -3.89 5.16 -23.58
C LEU A 173 -4.49 6.30 -24.42
N ASP A 174 -5.17 7.24 -23.78
CA ASP A 174 -5.50 8.56 -24.34
C ASP A 174 -4.21 9.39 -24.42
N PHE A 175 -3.36 9.11 -25.40
CA PHE A 175 -2.04 9.72 -25.50
C PHE A 175 -2.12 11.23 -25.79
N GLU A 176 -3.06 11.64 -26.65
CA GLU A 176 -3.25 13.05 -26.99
C GLU A 176 -3.71 13.85 -25.77
N GLY A 177 -4.73 13.36 -25.04
CA GLY A 177 -5.19 14.00 -23.81
C GLY A 177 -4.16 13.98 -22.69
N PHE A 178 -3.43 12.88 -22.53
CA PHE A 178 -2.31 12.76 -21.59
C PHE A 178 -1.24 13.83 -21.84
N MET A 179 -0.83 14.02 -23.10
CA MET A 179 0.21 14.99 -23.45
C MET A 179 -0.27 16.44 -23.35
N GLU A 180 -1.55 16.71 -23.62
CA GLU A 180 -2.14 18.04 -23.44
C GLU A 180 -2.19 18.45 -21.95
N ASP A 181 -2.47 17.51 -21.06
CA ASP A 181 -2.60 17.80 -19.61
C ASP A 181 -1.25 17.95 -18.88
N ILE A 182 -0.17 17.34 -19.37
CA ILE A 182 1.14 17.26 -18.67
C ILE A 182 2.18 18.26 -19.18
N ARG A 183 2.06 18.73 -20.42
CA ARG A 183 2.98 19.72 -21.00
C ARG A 183 2.82 21.09 -20.35
#